data_AF-A0A9D1G4M3-F1
#
_entry.id   AF-A0A9D1G4M3-F1
#
_cell.length_a   1.000
_cell.length_b   1.000
_cell.length_c   1.000
_cell.angle_alpha   90.00
_cell.angle_beta   90.00
_cell.angle_gamma   90.00
#
_symmetry.space_group_name_H-M   'P 1'
#
loop_
_entity.id
_entity.type
_entity.pdbx_description
1 polymer ?
#
loop_
_entity_poly.entity_id
_entity_poly.type
_entity_poly.pdbx_seq_one_letter_code
_entity_poly.pdbx_strand_id
1 'polypeptide(L)'
;MKKVKRRATAALLIAALLVVGLSVYLVRLADNGGAWASYFNGGTPGGTILDRNGVVLYTSDENGYSFAEDWATRVSCYHLIGDANGNVWTGALRQFRDRLSGYSFIEGTTSGETISLTVDSYLNTVAYSAMAGRDGACMLIDYTTSEILCMVSTPSDDPANPSSEPADGTYLNKCLSASFTPGSVFKLVTLAAAIENIPDLYERSFWCEGSAIVGGSTLTCTGAHGTQNIEQALANSCNCVFGQLAVELGADTMAEYAEKLGITAELQLDGMDVLSGSYVKGEEGSIGLAWSGAGQYEDLVCPYAMVRYVSAIANGGSIYEPTLLGHGSLEGKTQVLSADTAQKISEMMNYNVQNAYGSWVFVGLNVSAKTGTAEVGDGTSHAWITGFLNDPEHPYAFVVVLEHAGGGLANAGPVANAVLQAAISK
;
A
#
# COMPACT_ATOMS: atom_id res chain seq x y z
N MET A 1 42.89 -53.31 -12.18
CA MET A 1 42.02 -52.70 -11.14
C MET A 1 41.93 -51.16 -11.21
N LYS A 2 43.04 -50.38 -11.29
CA LYS A 2 42.99 -48.89 -11.34
C LYS A 2 42.13 -48.30 -12.49
N LYS A 3 42.18 -48.89 -13.69
CA LYS A 3 41.36 -48.44 -14.84
C LYS A 3 39.85 -48.66 -14.61
N VAL A 4 39.46 -49.76 -13.98
CA VAL A 4 38.05 -50.07 -13.65
C VAL A 4 37.54 -49.11 -12.57
N LYS A 5 38.34 -48.85 -11.52
CA LYS A 5 38.02 -47.84 -10.49
C LYS A 5 37.82 -46.44 -11.09
N ARG A 6 38.70 -46.00 -11.99
CA ARG A 6 38.59 -44.68 -12.63
C ARG A 6 37.34 -44.55 -13.52
N ARG A 7 36.99 -45.62 -14.25
CA ARG A 7 35.76 -45.66 -15.07
C ARG A 7 34.50 -45.67 -14.22
N ALA A 8 34.48 -46.42 -13.11
CA ALA A 8 33.38 -46.43 -12.16
C ALA A 8 33.18 -45.07 -11.48
N THR A 9 34.27 -44.41 -11.05
CA THR A 9 34.19 -43.05 -10.49
C THR A 9 33.68 -42.04 -11.51
N ALA A 10 34.13 -42.11 -12.78
CA ALA A 10 33.62 -41.23 -13.83
C ALA A 10 32.11 -41.45 -14.09
N ALA A 11 31.65 -42.71 -14.11
CA ALA A 11 30.24 -43.03 -14.25
C ALA A 11 29.40 -42.51 -13.07
N LEU A 12 29.90 -42.63 -11.83
CA LEU A 12 29.24 -42.09 -10.64
C LEU A 12 29.18 -40.56 -10.65
N LEU A 13 30.24 -39.89 -11.14
CA LEU A 13 30.22 -38.42 -11.30
C LEU A 13 29.19 -37.97 -12.34
N ILE A 14 29.09 -38.67 -13.47
CA ILE A 14 28.06 -38.38 -14.48
C ILE A 14 26.66 -38.61 -13.91
N ALA A 15 26.44 -39.70 -13.18
CA ALA A 15 25.17 -39.98 -12.52
C ALA A 15 24.82 -38.89 -11.49
N ALA A 16 25.79 -38.43 -10.69
CA ALA A 16 25.59 -37.33 -9.74
C ALA A 16 25.22 -36.02 -10.44
N LEU A 17 25.89 -35.68 -11.55
CA LEU A 17 25.56 -34.49 -12.35
C LEU A 17 24.17 -34.58 -12.97
N LEU A 18 23.73 -35.77 -13.41
CA LEU A 18 22.37 -35.99 -13.91
C LEU A 18 21.34 -35.81 -12.80
N VAL A 19 21.59 -36.33 -11.60
CA VAL A 19 20.69 -36.14 -10.44
C VAL A 19 20.61 -34.65 -10.09
N VAL A 20 21.73 -33.95 -10.00
CA VAL A 20 21.74 -32.50 -9.73
C VAL A 20 20.99 -31.74 -10.83
N GLY A 21 21.26 -32.05 -12.10
CA GLY A 21 20.57 -31.42 -13.23
C GLY A 21 19.06 -31.67 -13.21
N LEU A 22 18.63 -32.90 -12.91
CA LEU A 22 17.22 -33.25 -12.76
C LEU A 22 16.58 -32.53 -11.57
N SER A 23 17.27 -32.44 -10.43
CA SER A 23 16.77 -31.69 -9.27
C SER A 23 16.60 -30.20 -9.59
N VAL A 24 17.58 -29.58 -10.26
CA VAL A 24 17.46 -28.18 -10.71
C VAL A 24 16.30 -28.02 -11.70
N TYR A 25 16.13 -28.96 -12.63
CA TYR A 25 15.01 -28.95 -13.55
C TYR A 25 13.66 -29.07 -12.82
N LEU A 26 13.52 -29.99 -11.88
CA LEU A 26 12.28 -30.19 -11.12
C LEU A 26 11.94 -28.99 -10.25
N VAL A 27 12.92 -28.36 -9.61
CA VAL A 27 12.71 -27.09 -8.88
C VAL A 27 12.24 -26.00 -9.85
N ARG A 28 12.91 -25.82 -10.99
CA ARG A 28 12.48 -24.83 -11.98
C ARG A 28 11.10 -25.12 -12.56
N LEU A 29 10.76 -26.38 -12.77
CA LEU A 29 9.43 -26.79 -13.24
C LEU A 29 8.36 -26.54 -12.18
N ALA A 30 8.67 -26.76 -10.90
CA ALA A 30 7.77 -26.42 -9.80
C ALA A 30 7.55 -24.90 -9.70
N ASP A 31 8.61 -24.11 -9.85
CA ASP A 31 8.56 -22.66 -9.72
C ASP A 31 7.98 -21.94 -10.95
N ASN A 32 8.12 -22.51 -12.16
CA ASN A 32 7.80 -21.83 -13.43
C ASN A 32 6.86 -22.61 -14.36
N GLY A 33 6.36 -23.77 -13.91
CA GLY A 33 5.61 -24.70 -14.76
C GLY A 33 4.36 -24.09 -15.38
N GLY A 34 3.56 -23.35 -14.60
CA GLY A 34 2.36 -22.67 -15.11
C GLY A 34 2.69 -21.55 -16.10
N ALA A 35 3.77 -20.79 -15.87
CA ALA A 35 4.27 -19.80 -16.82
C ALA A 35 4.66 -20.46 -18.17
N TRP A 36 5.40 -21.57 -18.13
CA TRP A 36 5.75 -22.31 -19.34
C TRP A 36 4.54 -22.90 -20.06
N ALA A 37 3.55 -23.40 -19.32
CA ALA A 37 2.36 -23.98 -19.91
C ALA A 37 1.49 -22.94 -20.62
N SER A 38 1.33 -21.76 -20.01
CA SER A 38 0.59 -20.62 -20.61
C SER A 38 1.28 -20.01 -21.84
N TYR A 39 2.60 -20.20 -22.01
CA TYR A 39 3.33 -19.74 -23.19
C TYR A 39 2.79 -20.37 -24.49
N PHE A 40 2.27 -21.60 -24.42
CA PHE A 40 1.64 -22.27 -25.57
C PHE A 40 0.27 -21.69 -25.95
N ASN A 41 -0.35 -20.89 -25.07
CA ASN A 41 -1.59 -20.14 -25.31
C ASN A 41 -1.33 -18.64 -25.56
N GLY A 42 -0.22 -18.31 -26.24
CA GLY A 42 0.11 -16.92 -26.56
C GLY A 42 0.54 -16.07 -25.36
N GLY A 43 0.92 -16.70 -24.24
CA GLY A 43 1.47 -16.03 -23.05
C GLY A 43 0.45 -15.65 -21.97
N THR A 44 -0.84 -15.80 -22.25
CA THR A 44 -1.93 -15.47 -21.32
C THR A 44 -2.55 -16.72 -20.69
N PRO A 45 -2.89 -16.72 -19.39
CA PRO A 45 -3.58 -17.86 -18.78
C PRO A 45 -5.02 -17.98 -19.30
N GLY A 46 -5.55 -19.21 -19.37
CA GLY A 46 -6.98 -19.42 -19.60
C GLY A 46 -7.82 -18.93 -18.41
N GLY A 47 -9.15 -18.92 -18.53
CA GLY A 47 -10.04 -18.60 -17.40
C GLY A 47 -10.54 -17.16 -17.36
N THR A 48 -11.19 -16.78 -16.27
CA THR A 48 -11.93 -15.51 -16.15
C THR A 48 -11.61 -14.81 -14.84
N ILE A 49 -11.41 -13.50 -14.87
CA ILE A 49 -11.32 -12.65 -13.67
C ILE A 49 -12.56 -11.76 -13.63
N LEU A 50 -13.28 -11.81 -12.52
CA LEU A 50 -14.45 -10.99 -12.24
C LEU A 50 -14.15 -9.99 -11.12
N ASP A 51 -14.78 -8.83 -11.15
CA ASP A 51 -14.89 -7.95 -9.98
C ASP A 51 -15.93 -8.49 -8.98
N ARG A 52 -16.07 -7.83 -7.83
CA ARG A 52 -16.99 -8.29 -6.76
C ARG A 52 -18.47 -8.28 -7.17
N ASN A 53 -18.82 -7.53 -8.22
CA ASN A 53 -20.18 -7.40 -8.75
C ASN A 53 -20.41 -8.31 -9.97
N GLY A 54 -19.44 -9.15 -10.33
CA GLY A 54 -19.52 -10.06 -11.49
C GLY A 54 -19.18 -9.40 -12.82
N VAL A 55 -18.60 -8.19 -12.82
CA VAL A 55 -18.10 -7.55 -14.05
C VAL A 55 -16.86 -8.30 -14.53
N VAL A 56 -16.84 -8.70 -15.80
CA VAL A 56 -15.69 -9.35 -16.41
C VAL A 56 -14.55 -8.35 -16.60
N LEU A 57 -13.44 -8.58 -15.91
CA LEU A 57 -12.22 -7.77 -16.02
C LEU A 57 -11.24 -8.36 -17.05
N TYR A 58 -11.22 -9.69 -17.14
CA TYR A 58 -10.46 -10.45 -18.12
C TYR A 58 -11.15 -11.80 -18.36
N THR A 59 -11.11 -12.30 -19.60
CA THR A 59 -11.51 -13.68 -19.90
C THR A 59 -10.67 -14.25 -21.05
N SER A 60 -10.44 -15.55 -21.05
CA SER A 60 -9.68 -16.28 -22.07
C SER A 60 -10.26 -17.67 -22.28
N ASP A 61 -10.62 -17.96 -23.52
CA ASP A 61 -11.21 -19.21 -23.98
C ASP A 61 -10.56 -19.70 -25.30
N GLU A 62 -11.16 -20.70 -25.95
CA GLU A 62 -10.67 -21.28 -27.20
C GLU A 62 -10.64 -20.30 -28.39
N ASN A 63 -11.39 -19.19 -28.31
CA ASN A 63 -11.49 -18.17 -29.35
C ASN A 63 -10.51 -17.01 -29.13
N GLY A 64 -9.79 -16.99 -28.00
CA GLY A 64 -8.83 -15.96 -27.62
C GLY A 64 -9.13 -15.36 -26.25
N TYR A 65 -8.55 -14.20 -25.98
CA TYR A 65 -8.77 -13.47 -24.73
C TYR A 65 -9.32 -12.07 -24.99
N SER A 66 -10.00 -11.51 -23.99
CA SER A 66 -10.45 -10.13 -23.96
C SER A 66 -10.38 -9.56 -22.55
N PHE A 67 -10.13 -8.25 -22.46
CA PHE A 67 -10.29 -7.47 -21.23
C PHE A 67 -11.72 -6.93 -21.12
N ALA A 68 -12.03 -6.22 -20.04
CA ALA A 68 -13.32 -5.56 -19.85
C ALA A 68 -13.77 -4.75 -21.09
N GLU A 69 -15.07 -4.76 -21.39
CA GLU A 69 -15.62 -4.07 -22.56
C GLU A 69 -15.47 -2.55 -22.46
N ASP A 70 -15.70 -1.99 -21.26
CA ASP A 70 -15.60 -0.57 -20.99
C ASP A 70 -14.14 -0.11 -20.85
N TRP A 71 -13.79 0.95 -21.57
CA TRP A 71 -12.44 1.51 -21.56
C TRP A 71 -12.03 2.03 -20.17
N ALA A 72 -12.94 2.71 -19.47
CA ALA A 72 -12.63 3.30 -18.16
C ALA A 72 -12.33 2.21 -17.12
N THR A 73 -13.05 1.10 -17.20
CA THR A 73 -12.79 -0.11 -16.42
C THR A 73 -11.41 -0.69 -16.71
N ARG A 74 -11.04 -0.86 -18.00
CA ARG A 74 -9.72 -1.39 -18.38
C ARG A 74 -8.57 -0.55 -17.85
N VAL A 75 -8.59 0.76 -18.07
CA VAL A 75 -7.49 1.65 -17.66
C VAL A 75 -7.43 1.85 -16.15
N SER A 76 -8.57 1.88 -15.45
CA SER A 76 -8.59 2.03 -13.99
C SER A 76 -8.18 0.74 -13.27
N CYS A 77 -8.37 -0.43 -13.88
CA CYS A 77 -7.98 -1.73 -13.34
C CYS A 77 -6.67 -2.28 -13.91
N TYR A 78 -5.94 -1.50 -14.71
CA TYR A 78 -4.74 -1.97 -15.40
C TYR A 78 -3.70 -2.62 -14.46
N HIS A 79 -3.36 -1.96 -13.36
CA HIS A 79 -2.38 -2.48 -12.41
C HIS A 79 -2.91 -3.64 -11.56
N LEU A 80 -4.22 -3.71 -11.37
CA LEU A 80 -4.89 -4.81 -10.69
C LEU A 80 -4.84 -6.08 -11.54
N ILE A 81 -5.12 -5.97 -12.84
CA ILE A 81 -5.23 -7.11 -13.76
C ILE A 81 -3.90 -7.46 -14.40
N GLY A 82 -3.14 -6.45 -14.81
CA GLY A 82 -1.94 -6.55 -15.64
C GLY A 82 -2.27 -6.60 -17.13
N ASP A 83 -1.27 -7.02 -17.91
CA ASP A 83 -1.38 -7.18 -19.36
C ASP A 83 -0.92 -8.57 -19.82
N ALA A 84 -1.16 -8.84 -21.10
CA ALA A 84 -0.80 -10.11 -21.73
C ALA A 84 0.72 -10.39 -21.76
N ASN A 85 1.55 -9.34 -21.70
CA ASN A 85 3.01 -9.46 -21.69
C ASN A 85 3.57 -9.68 -20.28
N GLY A 86 2.76 -9.48 -19.24
CA GLY A 86 3.16 -9.61 -17.84
C GLY A 86 4.06 -8.46 -17.37
N ASN A 87 3.94 -7.27 -17.96
CA ASN A 87 4.77 -6.12 -17.58
C ASN A 87 4.47 -5.64 -16.16
N VAL A 88 3.19 -5.67 -15.75
CA VAL A 88 2.79 -5.41 -14.37
C VAL A 88 3.07 -6.65 -13.52
N TRP A 89 4.13 -6.59 -12.71
CA TRP A 89 4.57 -7.74 -11.90
C TRP A 89 3.53 -8.18 -10.87
N THR A 90 2.81 -7.23 -10.28
CA THR A 90 1.76 -7.47 -9.28
C THR A 90 0.35 -7.55 -9.88
N GLY A 91 0.24 -7.82 -11.19
CA GLY A 91 -1.05 -8.00 -11.86
C GLY A 91 -1.65 -9.39 -11.61
N ALA A 92 -2.97 -9.46 -11.43
CA ALA A 92 -3.71 -10.70 -11.18
C ALA A 92 -3.49 -11.80 -12.24
N LEU A 93 -3.33 -11.42 -13.52
CA LEU A 93 -3.00 -12.36 -14.60
C LEU A 93 -1.69 -13.10 -14.37
N ARG A 94 -0.73 -12.44 -13.71
CA ARG A 94 0.55 -13.03 -13.37
C ARG A 94 0.48 -13.76 -12.05
N GLN A 95 -0.07 -13.11 -11.02
CA GLN A 95 -0.10 -13.65 -9.67
C GLN A 95 -0.94 -14.93 -9.59
N PHE A 96 -2.11 -14.94 -10.22
CA PHE A 96 -3.03 -16.06 -10.16
C PHE A 96 -2.99 -16.93 -11.42
N ARG A 97 -1.89 -16.87 -12.19
CA ARG A 97 -1.72 -17.60 -13.45
C ARG A 97 -2.00 -19.09 -13.34
N ASP A 98 -1.54 -19.72 -12.27
CA ASP A 98 -1.71 -21.16 -12.06
C ASP A 98 -3.18 -21.51 -11.86
N ARG A 99 -3.90 -20.75 -11.02
CA ARG A 99 -5.34 -20.90 -10.82
C ARG A 99 -6.11 -20.65 -12.10
N LEU A 100 -5.82 -19.53 -12.77
CA LEU A 100 -6.46 -19.16 -14.03
C LEU A 100 -6.25 -20.25 -15.09
N SER A 101 -5.05 -20.81 -15.23
CA SER A 101 -4.78 -21.89 -16.20
C SER A 101 -5.18 -23.31 -15.72
N GLY A 102 -5.71 -23.44 -14.50
CA GLY A 102 -5.96 -24.74 -13.87
C GLY A 102 -4.70 -25.60 -13.81
N TYR A 103 -3.52 -24.98 -13.68
CA TYR A 103 -2.24 -25.65 -13.71
C TYR A 103 -1.97 -26.39 -12.38
N SER A 104 -1.57 -27.65 -12.50
CA SER A 104 -0.93 -28.38 -11.41
C SER A 104 0.37 -29.03 -11.88
N PHE A 105 1.31 -29.20 -10.94
CA PHE A 105 2.59 -29.84 -11.24
C PHE A 105 2.44 -31.28 -11.80
N ILE A 106 1.36 -31.98 -11.41
CA ILE A 106 1.11 -33.38 -11.78
C ILE A 106 0.34 -33.47 -13.09
N GLU A 107 -0.70 -32.66 -13.26
CA GLU A 107 -1.66 -32.79 -14.37
C GLU A 107 -1.37 -31.83 -15.52
N GLY A 108 -0.47 -30.86 -15.34
CA GLY A 108 -0.28 -29.77 -16.30
C GLY A 108 -1.46 -28.80 -16.25
N THR A 109 -1.84 -28.21 -17.38
CA THR A 109 -2.99 -27.29 -17.47
C THR A 109 -4.30 -28.04 -17.66
N THR A 110 -5.34 -27.61 -16.95
CA THR A 110 -6.70 -28.13 -17.07
C THR A 110 -7.67 -27.04 -17.56
N SER A 111 -8.97 -27.13 -17.25
CA SER A 111 -9.91 -26.04 -17.55
C SER A 111 -9.63 -24.84 -16.66
N GLY A 112 -9.56 -23.65 -17.25
CA GLY A 112 -9.23 -22.45 -16.49
C GLY A 112 -10.28 -22.08 -15.44
N GLU A 113 -9.84 -21.59 -14.29
CA GLU A 113 -10.73 -21.20 -13.19
C GLU A 113 -11.28 -19.78 -13.39
N THR A 114 -12.45 -19.54 -12.80
CA THR A 114 -12.96 -18.18 -12.59
C THR A 114 -12.50 -17.68 -11.22
N ILE A 115 -11.86 -16.51 -11.20
CA ILE A 115 -11.42 -15.83 -9.98
C ILE A 115 -12.27 -14.58 -9.80
N SER A 116 -13.00 -14.51 -8.69
CA SER A 116 -13.72 -13.30 -8.27
C SER A 116 -12.84 -12.50 -7.32
N LEU A 117 -12.49 -11.28 -7.73
CA LEU A 117 -11.76 -10.33 -6.91
C LEU A 117 -12.72 -9.55 -6.01
N THR A 118 -12.21 -9.07 -4.88
CA THR A 118 -12.95 -8.21 -3.95
C THR A 118 -13.09 -6.77 -4.45
N VAL A 119 -12.30 -6.38 -5.46
CA VAL A 119 -12.32 -5.02 -6.00
C VAL A 119 -13.66 -4.74 -6.67
N ASP A 120 -14.13 -3.51 -6.49
CA ASP A 120 -15.26 -2.95 -7.21
C ASP A 120 -14.75 -2.07 -8.35
N SER A 121 -14.95 -2.51 -9.59
CA SER A 121 -14.36 -1.84 -10.76
C SER A 121 -14.92 -0.43 -10.99
N TYR A 122 -16.13 -0.16 -10.50
CA TYR A 122 -16.72 1.18 -10.51
C TYR A 122 -15.99 2.11 -9.53
N LEU A 123 -15.62 1.65 -8.34
CA LEU A 123 -14.82 2.45 -7.39
C LEU A 123 -13.44 2.78 -7.96
N ASN A 124 -12.80 1.82 -8.64
CA ASN A 124 -11.57 2.07 -9.38
C ASN A 124 -11.75 3.16 -10.45
N THR A 125 -12.85 3.11 -11.21
CA THR A 125 -13.15 4.12 -12.24
C THR A 125 -13.37 5.51 -11.64
N VAL A 126 -14.04 5.60 -10.48
CA VAL A 126 -14.24 6.86 -9.73
C VAL A 126 -12.90 7.42 -9.26
N ALA A 127 -12.06 6.58 -8.63
CA ALA A 127 -10.73 6.96 -8.16
C ALA A 127 -9.85 7.46 -9.31
N TYR A 128 -9.73 6.67 -10.38
CA TYR A 128 -8.96 7.02 -11.58
C TYR A 128 -9.40 8.36 -12.17
N SER A 129 -10.71 8.58 -12.31
CA SER A 129 -11.26 9.83 -12.81
C SER A 129 -10.95 11.02 -11.90
N ALA A 130 -11.06 10.84 -10.57
CA ALA A 130 -10.79 11.89 -9.59
C ALA A 130 -9.29 12.24 -9.50
N MET A 131 -8.40 11.29 -9.79
CA MET A 131 -6.95 11.55 -9.92
C MET A 131 -6.64 12.48 -11.09
N ALA A 132 -7.53 12.55 -12.10
CA ALA A 132 -7.50 13.55 -13.18
C ALA A 132 -6.16 13.61 -13.95
N GLY A 133 -5.59 12.44 -14.23
CA GLY A 133 -4.31 12.30 -14.95
C GLY A 133 -3.06 12.61 -14.12
N ARG A 134 -3.20 12.83 -12.81
CA ARG A 134 -2.05 12.95 -11.89
C ARG A 134 -1.52 11.59 -11.51
N ASP A 135 -0.20 11.50 -11.39
CA ASP A 135 0.53 10.30 -10.96
C ASP A 135 0.31 10.03 -9.46
N GLY A 136 0.20 8.75 -9.08
CA GLY A 136 0.06 8.37 -7.68
C GLY A 136 -0.69 7.06 -7.48
N ALA A 137 -1.29 6.91 -6.30
CA ALA A 137 -2.03 5.72 -5.89
C ALA A 137 -3.25 6.04 -5.02
N CYS A 138 -4.30 5.23 -5.12
CA CYS A 138 -5.48 5.28 -4.29
C CYS A 138 -5.93 3.87 -3.90
N MET A 139 -6.17 3.64 -2.61
CA MET A 139 -6.74 2.38 -2.12
C MET A 139 -7.90 2.63 -1.16
N LEU A 140 -8.87 1.71 -1.18
CA LEU A 140 -9.97 1.60 -0.23
C LEU A 140 -10.07 0.15 0.24
N ILE A 141 -10.14 -0.07 1.55
CA ILE A 141 -10.21 -1.39 2.20
C ILE A 141 -11.39 -1.37 3.16
N ASP A 142 -12.20 -2.42 3.19
CA ASP A 142 -13.08 -2.67 4.32
C ASP A 142 -12.25 -3.22 5.48
N TYR A 143 -12.09 -2.48 6.57
CA TYR A 143 -11.18 -2.86 7.66
C TYR A 143 -11.74 -3.95 8.58
N THR A 144 -13.01 -4.35 8.42
CA THR A 144 -13.62 -5.46 9.16
C THR A 144 -13.47 -6.79 8.44
N THR A 145 -13.48 -6.74 7.11
CA THR A 145 -13.32 -7.89 6.23
C THR A 145 -11.93 -7.96 5.61
N SER A 146 -11.12 -6.91 5.70
CA SER A 146 -9.83 -6.78 5.00
C SER A 146 -9.91 -6.97 3.48
N GLU A 147 -11.10 -6.84 2.90
CA GLU A 147 -11.28 -6.86 1.45
C GLU A 147 -10.82 -5.54 0.84
N ILE A 148 -9.95 -5.61 -0.17
CA ILE A 148 -9.60 -4.43 -0.96
C ILE A 148 -10.75 -4.14 -1.92
N LEU A 149 -11.37 -2.98 -1.77
CA LEU A 149 -12.51 -2.52 -2.57
C LEU A 149 -12.08 -1.65 -3.75
N CYS A 150 -10.97 -0.92 -3.60
CA CYS A 150 -10.38 -0.07 -4.64
C CYS A 150 -8.86 -0.18 -4.57
N MET A 151 -8.20 -0.30 -5.73
CA MET A 151 -6.75 -0.26 -5.86
C MET A 151 -6.39 0.31 -7.24
N VAL A 152 -5.99 1.58 -7.27
CA VAL A 152 -5.68 2.33 -8.49
C VAL A 152 -4.28 2.93 -8.39
N SER A 153 -3.53 2.80 -9.49
CA SER A 153 -2.20 3.40 -9.69
C SER A 153 -2.18 4.14 -11.03
N THR A 154 -1.49 5.28 -11.08
CA THR A 154 -1.30 6.11 -12.28
C THR A 154 0.17 6.53 -12.42
N PRO A 155 0.73 6.69 -13.63
CA PRO A 155 0.06 6.61 -14.94
C PRO A 155 -0.34 5.17 -15.28
N SER A 156 -1.35 5.01 -16.13
CA SER A 156 -1.95 3.72 -16.51
C SER A 156 -1.99 3.58 -18.04
N ASP A 157 -2.29 2.38 -18.55
CA ASP A 157 -2.43 2.10 -19.97
C ASP A 157 -3.71 1.29 -20.25
N ASP A 158 -4.13 1.21 -21.53
CA ASP A 158 -5.19 0.30 -21.95
C ASP A 158 -4.60 -1.07 -22.33
N PRO A 159 -4.79 -2.14 -21.53
CA PRO A 159 -4.22 -3.45 -21.85
C PRO A 159 -4.79 -4.08 -23.15
N ALA A 160 -5.94 -3.59 -23.66
CA ALA A 160 -6.48 -4.00 -24.94
C ALA A 160 -5.93 -3.17 -26.12
N ASN A 161 -5.45 -1.95 -25.87
CA ASN A 161 -4.90 -1.05 -26.87
C ASN A 161 -3.65 -0.35 -26.32
N PRO A 162 -2.57 -1.11 -26.05
CA PRO A 162 -1.43 -0.58 -25.31
C PRO A 162 -0.74 0.55 -26.08
N SER A 163 -0.29 1.55 -25.33
CA SER A 163 0.44 2.69 -25.88
C SER A 163 1.77 2.21 -26.46
N SER A 164 2.16 2.73 -27.64
CA SER A 164 3.45 2.37 -28.25
C SER A 164 4.65 2.88 -27.46
N GLU A 165 4.45 3.99 -26.76
CA GLU A 165 5.43 4.67 -25.91
C GLU A 165 4.74 4.97 -24.57
N PRO A 166 4.61 3.97 -23.67
CA PRO A 166 3.98 4.15 -22.37
C PRO A 166 4.78 5.17 -21.54
N ALA A 167 4.08 5.93 -20.70
CA ALA A 167 4.73 6.89 -19.81
C ALA A 167 5.66 6.18 -18.80
N ASP A 168 6.68 6.88 -18.32
CA ASP A 168 7.55 6.33 -17.27
C ASP A 168 6.74 5.93 -16.04
N GLY A 169 7.01 4.73 -15.50
CA GLY A 169 6.27 4.19 -14.36
C GLY A 169 4.89 3.58 -14.68
N THR A 170 4.47 3.52 -15.96
CA THR A 170 3.18 2.92 -16.37
C THR A 170 2.99 1.48 -15.89
N TYR A 171 4.07 0.69 -15.79
CA TYR A 171 3.99 -0.70 -15.34
C TYR A 171 4.13 -0.86 -13.82
N LEU A 172 4.39 0.22 -13.10
CA LEU A 172 4.63 0.22 -11.67
C LEU A 172 3.31 0.35 -10.92
N ASN A 173 2.89 -0.71 -10.23
CA ASN A 173 1.76 -0.63 -9.32
C ASN A 173 2.19 0.14 -8.06
N LYS A 174 1.95 1.46 -8.04
CA LYS A 174 2.35 2.34 -6.93
C LYS A 174 1.65 2.04 -5.61
N CYS A 175 0.56 1.27 -5.62
CA CYS A 175 -0.07 0.79 -4.39
C CYS A 175 0.82 -0.19 -3.62
N LEU A 176 1.59 -1.03 -4.33
CA LEU A 176 2.34 -2.16 -3.74
C LEU A 176 3.85 -2.05 -3.96
N SER A 177 4.29 -1.51 -5.10
CA SER A 177 5.66 -1.59 -5.59
C SER A 177 6.40 -0.25 -5.56
N ALA A 178 5.83 0.76 -4.89
CA ALA A 178 6.45 2.06 -4.68
C ALA A 178 6.31 2.50 -3.22
N SER A 179 7.26 3.31 -2.78
CA SER A 179 7.27 3.96 -1.47
C SER A 179 7.63 5.42 -1.65
N PHE A 180 6.94 6.31 -0.96
CA PHE A 180 7.12 7.76 -1.10
C PHE A 180 7.43 8.40 0.25
N THR A 181 8.08 9.56 0.23
CA THR A 181 8.19 10.39 1.42
C THR A 181 6.78 10.64 1.97
N PRO A 182 6.47 10.24 3.20
CA PRO A 182 5.10 10.29 3.72
C PRO A 182 4.69 11.69 4.16
N GLY A 183 5.66 12.52 4.55
CA GLY A 183 5.40 13.76 5.25
C GLY A 183 4.51 13.49 6.46
N SER A 184 3.57 14.40 6.71
CA SER A 184 2.81 14.40 7.96
C SER A 184 1.87 13.22 8.22
N VAL A 185 1.66 12.28 7.28
CA VAL A 185 0.95 11.03 7.63
C VAL A 185 1.79 10.12 8.54
N PHE A 186 3.12 10.21 8.48
CA PHE A 186 4.03 9.48 9.36
C PHE A 186 3.92 9.91 10.83
N LYS A 187 3.38 11.11 11.10
CA LYS A 187 3.10 11.56 12.47
C LYS A 187 2.18 10.61 13.23
N LEU A 188 1.40 9.77 12.54
CA LEU A 188 0.63 8.70 13.17
C LEU A 188 1.52 7.62 13.79
N VAL A 189 2.68 7.32 13.21
CA VAL A 189 3.70 6.41 13.77
C VAL A 189 4.34 7.04 15.01
N THR A 190 4.80 8.29 14.88
CA THR A 190 5.37 9.06 16.00
C THR A 190 4.37 9.22 17.14
N LEU A 191 3.08 9.45 16.83
CA LEU A 191 2.02 9.56 17.82
C LEU A 191 1.80 8.24 18.57
N ALA A 192 1.75 7.10 17.86
CA ALA A 192 1.64 5.80 18.53
C ALA A 192 2.79 5.55 19.50
N ALA A 193 4.02 5.84 19.09
CA ALA A 193 5.20 5.75 19.94
C ALA A 193 5.10 6.67 21.16
N ALA A 194 4.69 7.93 20.96
CA ALA A 194 4.52 8.91 22.03
C ALA A 194 3.44 8.48 23.05
N ILE A 195 2.28 8.01 22.58
CA ILE A 195 1.18 7.59 23.45
C ILE A 195 1.61 6.44 24.37
N GLU A 196 2.38 5.50 23.85
CA GLU A 196 2.78 4.30 24.58
C GLU A 196 4.00 4.53 25.50
N ASN A 197 4.84 5.54 25.23
CA ASN A 197 6.12 5.73 25.94
C ASN A 197 6.26 7.05 26.71
N ILE A 198 5.31 8.00 26.57
CA ILE A 198 5.35 9.30 27.24
C ILE A 198 4.14 9.44 28.18
N PRO A 199 4.27 9.12 29.48
CA PRO A 199 3.15 9.04 30.41
C PRO A 199 2.36 10.35 30.58
N ASP A 200 3.03 11.49 30.48
CA ASP A 200 2.47 12.83 30.67
C ASP A 200 2.08 13.52 29.36
N LEU A 201 2.09 12.81 28.22
CA LEU A 201 1.85 13.38 26.88
C LEU A 201 0.61 14.28 26.79
N TYR A 202 -0.49 13.85 27.42
CA TYR A 202 -1.79 14.54 27.39
C TYR A 202 -1.88 15.72 28.37
N GLU A 203 -0.96 15.80 29.34
CA GLU A 203 -0.87 16.90 30.30
C GLU A 203 0.03 18.03 29.80
N ARG A 204 0.83 17.75 28.77
CA ARG A 204 1.80 18.68 28.20
C ARG A 204 1.15 19.77 27.36
N SER A 205 1.82 20.90 27.39
CA SER A 205 1.55 22.07 26.56
C SER A 205 2.80 22.37 25.73
N PHE A 206 2.65 22.35 24.42
CA PHE A 206 3.73 22.56 23.47
C PHE A 206 3.67 23.96 22.89
N TRP A 207 4.82 24.59 22.66
CA TRP A 207 4.93 25.90 22.02
C TRP A 207 5.54 25.77 20.62
N CYS A 208 4.90 26.34 19.61
CA CYS A 208 5.44 26.40 18.26
C CYS A 208 5.33 27.83 17.70
N GLU A 209 6.48 28.47 17.51
CA GLU A 209 6.62 29.80 16.92
C GLU A 209 6.85 29.77 15.40
N GLY A 210 6.63 28.62 14.76
CA GLY A 210 6.91 28.40 13.33
C GLY A 210 8.23 27.67 13.08
N SER A 211 9.06 27.53 14.10
CA SER A 211 10.25 26.69 14.08
C SER A 211 10.66 26.26 15.49
N ALA A 212 11.62 25.34 15.57
CA ALA A 212 12.30 24.95 16.79
C ALA A 212 13.78 24.67 16.49
N ILE A 213 14.67 24.82 17.47
CA ILE A 213 16.08 24.43 17.34
C ILE A 213 16.26 23.01 17.86
N VAL A 214 16.79 22.13 17.01
CA VAL A 214 17.10 20.73 17.34
C VAL A 214 18.51 20.43 16.85
N GLY A 215 19.38 19.89 17.72
CA GLY A 215 20.75 19.56 17.35
C GLY A 215 21.54 20.75 16.77
N GLY A 216 21.23 21.98 17.20
CA GLY A 216 21.84 23.21 16.67
C GLY A 216 21.35 23.65 15.28
N SER A 217 20.37 22.96 14.70
CA SER A 217 19.77 23.28 13.40
C SER A 217 18.29 23.65 13.54
N THR A 218 17.74 24.37 12.57
CA THR A 218 16.34 24.81 12.57
C THR A 218 15.43 23.74 11.98
N LEU A 219 14.45 23.30 12.77
CA LEU A 219 13.29 22.52 12.34
C LEU A 219 12.15 23.48 12.01
N THR A 220 11.77 23.57 10.74
CA THR A 220 10.74 24.49 10.26
C THR A 220 9.35 23.87 10.31
N CYS A 221 8.36 24.66 10.71
CA CYS A 221 6.95 24.31 10.68
C CYS A 221 6.21 25.06 9.56
N THR A 222 5.04 24.57 9.18
CA THR A 222 4.16 25.20 8.18
C THR A 222 3.62 26.56 8.59
N GLY A 223 3.73 26.91 9.88
CA GLY A 223 3.30 28.18 10.44
C GLY A 223 3.54 28.24 11.94
N ALA A 224 3.37 29.44 12.51
CA ALA A 224 3.35 29.64 13.95
C ALA A 224 1.99 29.23 14.51
N HIS A 225 2.03 28.31 15.46
CA HIS A 225 0.87 27.60 15.98
C HIS A 225 0.54 27.98 17.42
N GLY A 226 1.47 28.65 18.11
CA GLY A 226 1.33 29.08 19.49
C GLY A 226 1.36 27.91 20.46
N THR A 227 0.65 28.07 21.58
CA THR A 227 0.50 27.04 22.62
C THR A 227 -0.55 26.03 22.21
N GLN A 228 -0.21 24.74 22.22
CA GLN A 228 -1.08 23.65 21.78
C GLN A 228 -0.91 22.40 22.65
N ASN A 229 -1.98 21.62 22.81
CA ASN A 229 -1.87 20.24 23.29
C ASN A 229 -1.52 19.27 22.14
N ILE A 230 -1.33 17.98 22.43
CA ILE A 230 -0.95 16.98 21.41
C ILE A 230 -2.02 16.78 20.32
N GLU A 231 -3.30 16.86 20.67
CA GLU A 231 -4.42 16.74 19.72
C GLU A 231 -4.42 17.91 18.72
N GLN A 232 -4.29 19.14 19.22
CA GLN A 232 -4.15 20.35 18.41
C GLN A 232 -2.88 20.33 17.57
N ALA A 233 -1.77 19.81 18.09
CA ALA A 233 -0.53 19.67 17.35
C ALA A 233 -0.66 18.69 16.18
N LEU A 234 -1.42 17.60 16.33
CA LEU A 234 -1.73 16.68 15.23
C LEU A 234 -2.63 17.36 14.17
N ALA A 235 -3.65 18.11 14.63
CA ALA A 235 -4.61 18.81 13.77
C ALA A 235 -3.96 19.90 12.92
N ASN A 236 -3.13 20.73 13.55
CA ASN A 236 -2.31 21.73 12.86
C ASN A 236 -1.12 21.12 12.13
N SER A 237 -0.89 19.81 12.29
CA SER A 237 0.21 19.09 11.67
C SER A 237 1.57 19.72 12.02
N CYS A 238 1.79 20.06 13.29
CA CYS A 238 2.97 20.81 13.74
C CYS A 238 4.26 19.99 13.62
N ASN A 239 5.21 20.40 12.77
CA ASN A 239 6.51 19.73 12.65
C ASN A 239 7.33 19.84 13.94
N CYS A 240 7.29 20.99 14.62
CA CYS A 240 8.08 21.23 15.84
C CYS A 240 7.74 20.23 16.95
N VAL A 241 6.46 20.01 17.22
CA VAL A 241 6.01 19.07 18.25
C VAL A 241 6.42 17.64 17.90
N PHE A 242 6.09 17.19 16.69
CA PHE A 242 6.37 15.80 16.30
C PHE A 242 7.87 15.51 16.14
N GLY A 243 8.66 16.50 15.71
CA GLY A 243 10.12 16.36 15.69
C GLY A 243 10.75 16.32 17.08
N GLN A 244 10.25 17.13 18.03
CA GLN A 244 10.69 17.07 19.43
C GLN A 244 10.30 15.75 20.10
N LEU A 245 9.08 15.25 19.84
CA LEU A 245 8.64 13.95 20.34
C LEU A 245 9.54 12.82 19.81
N ALA A 246 9.87 12.80 18.52
CA ALA A 246 10.77 11.79 17.96
C ALA A 246 12.17 11.85 18.59
N VAL A 247 12.69 13.05 18.86
CA VAL A 247 13.97 13.24 19.57
C VAL A 247 13.90 12.74 21.02
N GLU A 248 12.79 12.98 21.72
CA GLU A 248 12.59 12.49 23.10
C GLU A 248 12.45 10.96 23.15
N LEU A 249 11.75 10.38 22.17
CA LEU A 249 11.57 8.93 22.03
C LEU A 249 12.87 8.21 21.67
N GLY A 250 13.75 8.87 20.92
CA GLY A 250 15.00 8.31 20.41
C GLY A 250 14.82 7.50 19.13
N ALA A 251 15.93 7.31 18.40
CA ALA A 251 15.92 6.68 17.08
C ALA A 251 15.59 5.18 17.13
N ASP A 252 15.99 4.50 18.21
CA ASP A 252 15.70 3.08 18.40
C ASP A 252 14.19 2.83 18.58
N THR A 253 13.54 3.60 19.45
CA THR A 253 12.09 3.53 19.67
C THR A 253 11.33 3.84 18.38
N MET A 254 11.72 4.89 17.66
CA MET A 254 11.05 5.24 16.41
C MET A 254 11.19 4.15 15.34
N ALA A 255 12.36 3.53 15.22
CA ALA A 255 12.57 2.40 14.31
C ALA A 255 11.75 1.17 14.71
N GLU A 256 11.66 0.86 16.01
CA GLU A 256 10.81 -0.23 16.51
C GLU A 256 9.34 -0.01 16.13
N TYR A 257 8.82 1.21 16.29
CA TYR A 257 7.44 1.50 15.90
C TYR A 257 7.25 1.50 14.38
N ALA A 258 8.21 1.95 13.59
CA ALA A 258 8.15 1.85 12.13
C ALA A 258 8.04 0.37 11.69
N GLU A 259 8.82 -0.53 12.28
CA GLU A 259 8.77 -1.97 12.00
C GLU A 259 7.48 -2.62 12.52
N LYS A 260 7.17 -2.42 13.81
CA LYS A 260 5.98 -2.99 14.50
C LYS A 260 4.68 -2.63 13.80
N LEU A 261 4.57 -1.42 13.28
CA LEU A 261 3.36 -0.93 12.59
C LEU A 261 3.32 -1.32 11.11
N GLY A 262 4.35 -2.02 10.62
CA GLY A 262 4.41 -2.57 9.27
C GLY A 262 4.93 -1.60 8.20
N ILE A 263 5.53 -0.47 8.59
CA ILE A 263 6.08 0.50 7.62
C ILE A 263 7.31 -0.06 6.92
N THR A 264 8.23 -0.65 7.69
CA THR A 264 9.48 -1.23 7.17
C THR A 264 9.45 -2.76 7.13
N ALA A 265 8.32 -3.37 7.49
CA ALA A 265 8.17 -4.82 7.48
C ALA A 265 8.07 -5.37 6.06
N GLU A 266 8.48 -6.63 5.89
CA GLU A 266 8.17 -7.40 4.68
C GLU A 266 6.68 -7.76 4.73
N LEU A 267 5.93 -7.27 3.75
CA LEU A 267 4.49 -7.49 3.63
C LEU A 267 4.17 -8.14 2.28
N GLN A 268 3.05 -8.86 2.24
CA GLN A 268 2.52 -9.43 1.01
C GLN A 268 1.01 -9.19 0.89
N LEU A 269 0.53 -9.18 -0.34
CA LEU A 269 -0.89 -9.18 -0.70
C LEU A 269 -1.15 -10.41 -1.58
N ASP A 270 -1.84 -11.43 -1.05
CA ASP A 270 -2.14 -12.68 -1.76
C ASP A 270 -0.93 -13.33 -2.45
N GLY A 271 0.25 -13.23 -1.81
CA GLY A 271 1.53 -13.73 -2.31
C GLY A 271 2.27 -12.79 -3.26
N MET A 272 1.78 -11.57 -3.47
CA MET A 272 2.52 -10.50 -4.15
C MET A 272 3.35 -9.73 -3.14
N ASP A 273 4.64 -9.55 -3.42
CA ASP A 273 5.52 -8.76 -2.57
C ASP A 273 5.13 -7.28 -2.56
N VAL A 274 5.06 -6.72 -1.37
CA VAL A 274 4.91 -5.28 -1.14
C VAL A 274 6.28 -4.70 -0.87
N LEU A 275 6.64 -3.63 -1.59
CA LEU A 275 7.87 -2.89 -1.34
C LEU A 275 7.78 -2.26 0.05
N SER A 276 8.67 -2.67 0.94
CA SER A 276 8.77 -2.07 2.27
C SER A 276 9.14 -0.59 2.17
N GLY A 277 8.61 0.20 3.11
CA GLY A 277 9.11 1.54 3.36
C GLY A 277 10.52 1.53 3.94
N SER A 278 11.05 2.71 4.23
CA SER A 278 12.34 2.88 4.90
C SER A 278 12.21 3.76 6.12
N TYR A 279 12.99 3.43 7.14
CA TYR A 279 13.24 4.28 8.29
C TYR A 279 14.74 4.19 8.60
N VAL A 280 15.47 5.28 8.37
CA VAL A 280 16.90 5.34 8.68
C VAL A 280 17.06 6.07 10.00
N LYS A 281 17.66 5.37 10.98
CA LYS A 281 17.92 5.92 12.31
C LYS A 281 18.81 7.16 12.20
N GLY A 282 18.24 8.32 12.43
CA GLY A 282 19.01 9.55 12.63
C GLY A 282 19.88 9.46 13.89
N GLU A 283 20.96 10.23 13.96
CA GLU A 283 21.74 10.34 15.20
C GLU A 283 20.87 10.89 16.34
N GLU A 284 21.11 10.43 17.57
CA GLU A 284 20.36 10.86 18.74
C GLU A 284 20.45 12.38 18.95
N GLY A 285 19.29 13.02 19.18
CA GLY A 285 19.21 14.48 19.33
C GLY A 285 19.42 15.27 18.03
N SER A 286 19.58 14.62 16.88
CA SER A 286 19.84 15.29 15.61
C SER A 286 18.58 15.89 14.98
N ILE A 287 18.79 16.84 14.08
CA ILE A 287 17.75 17.37 13.21
C ILE A 287 17.19 16.32 12.24
N GLY A 288 18.00 15.31 11.88
CA GLY A 288 17.55 14.19 11.04
C GLY A 288 16.47 13.36 11.73
N LEU A 289 16.70 12.99 12.99
CA LEU A 289 15.70 12.29 13.82
C LEU A 289 14.41 13.11 13.99
N ALA A 290 14.54 14.43 14.20
CA ALA A 290 13.36 15.29 14.28
C ALA A 290 12.59 15.41 12.96
N TRP A 291 13.28 15.50 11.82
CA TRP A 291 12.62 15.50 10.51
C TRP A 291 11.95 14.16 10.21
N SER A 292 12.58 13.06 10.60
CA SER A 292 11.98 11.73 10.51
C SER A 292 10.71 11.62 11.38
N GLY A 293 10.71 12.19 12.59
CA GLY A 293 9.50 12.33 13.42
C GLY A 293 8.33 13.03 12.75
N ALA A 294 8.60 13.92 11.79
CA ALA A 294 7.62 14.64 10.98
C ALA A 294 7.31 13.96 9.63
N GLY A 295 7.95 12.82 9.32
CA GLY A 295 7.83 12.04 8.09
C GLY A 295 8.66 12.55 6.91
N GLN A 296 9.77 13.22 7.19
CA GLN A 296 10.77 13.67 6.21
C GLN A 296 12.07 12.86 6.40
N TYR A 297 13.23 13.46 6.09
CA TYR A 297 14.54 12.80 6.13
C TYR A 297 14.63 11.66 5.09
N GLU A 298 14.83 10.43 5.53
CA GLU A 298 14.96 9.24 4.68
C GLU A 298 13.75 8.28 4.85
N ASP A 299 12.66 8.79 5.43
CA ASP A 299 11.45 8.02 5.63
C ASP A 299 10.73 7.80 4.30
N LEU A 300 10.40 6.55 3.99
CA LEU A 300 9.55 6.19 2.85
C LEU A 300 8.44 5.27 3.33
N VAL A 301 7.26 5.41 2.75
CA VAL A 301 6.10 4.57 3.07
C VAL A 301 5.41 4.11 1.79
N CYS A 302 5.16 2.81 1.72
CA CYS A 302 4.29 2.23 0.69
C CYS A 302 2.80 2.53 1.00
N PRO A 303 1.98 2.95 0.01
CA PRO A 303 0.56 3.19 0.23
C PRO A 303 -0.16 2.01 0.88
N TYR A 304 0.13 0.78 0.47
CA TYR A 304 -0.39 -0.44 1.09
C TYR A 304 -0.10 -0.52 2.60
N ALA A 305 1.16 -0.29 3.00
CA ALA A 305 1.56 -0.32 4.41
C ALA A 305 0.82 0.75 5.23
N MET A 306 0.61 1.94 4.65
CA MET A 306 -0.11 3.02 5.32
C MET A 306 -1.62 2.72 5.46
N VAL A 307 -2.29 2.21 4.42
CA VAL A 307 -3.71 1.85 4.53
C VAL A 307 -3.92 0.66 5.47
N ARG A 308 -2.99 -0.30 5.49
CA ARG A 308 -2.95 -1.37 6.49
C ARG A 308 -2.84 -0.80 7.90
N TYR A 309 -1.93 0.15 8.13
CA TYR A 309 -1.77 0.78 9.44
C TYR A 309 -3.04 1.52 9.90
N VAL A 310 -3.65 2.35 9.06
CA VAL A 310 -4.89 3.06 9.47
C VAL A 310 -6.11 2.14 9.58
N SER A 311 -6.14 1.03 8.84
CA SER A 311 -7.15 -0.02 9.02
C SER A 311 -7.03 -0.65 10.41
N ALA A 312 -5.81 -0.84 10.90
CA ALA A 312 -5.60 -1.34 12.25
C ALA A 312 -6.03 -0.33 13.32
N ILE A 313 -5.80 0.97 13.12
CA ILE A 313 -6.31 2.02 14.01
C ILE A 313 -7.84 1.96 14.06
N ALA A 314 -8.50 1.88 12.90
CA ALA A 314 -9.96 1.78 12.79
C ALA A 314 -10.52 0.53 13.49
N ASN A 315 -9.82 -0.59 13.37
CA ASN A 315 -10.22 -1.89 13.91
C ASN A 315 -9.61 -2.17 15.30
N GLY A 316 -9.55 -1.15 16.16
CA GLY A 316 -9.19 -1.31 17.58
C GLY A 316 -7.76 -1.78 17.85
N GLY A 317 -6.82 -1.44 16.97
CA GLY A 317 -5.40 -1.75 17.05
C GLY A 317 -5.01 -3.10 16.43
N SER A 318 -5.91 -3.72 15.69
CA SER A 318 -5.75 -5.07 15.15
C SER A 318 -6.13 -5.14 13.68
N ILE A 319 -5.54 -6.09 12.94
CA ILE A 319 -5.76 -6.21 11.51
C ILE A 319 -5.83 -7.67 11.06
N TYR A 320 -6.66 -7.93 10.06
CA TYR A 320 -6.51 -9.08 9.19
C TYR A 320 -5.75 -8.62 7.94
N GLU A 321 -4.85 -9.45 7.40
CA GLU A 321 -4.10 -9.04 6.22
C GLU A 321 -5.05 -8.74 5.05
N PRO A 322 -4.89 -7.60 4.36
CA PRO A 322 -5.68 -7.27 3.18
C PRO A 322 -5.63 -8.37 2.11
N THR A 323 -6.73 -8.55 1.39
CA THR A 323 -6.84 -9.53 0.31
C THR A 323 -7.65 -8.98 -0.86
N LEU A 324 -7.28 -9.40 -2.07
CA LEU A 324 -8.03 -9.25 -3.31
C LEU A 324 -8.99 -10.42 -3.55
N LEU A 325 -8.96 -11.47 -2.72
CA LEU A 325 -9.78 -12.67 -2.87
C LEU A 325 -10.90 -12.67 -1.83
N GLY A 326 -12.13 -13.00 -2.25
CA GLY A 326 -13.26 -13.08 -1.33
C GLY A 326 -13.04 -14.09 -0.19
N HIS A 327 -13.68 -13.86 0.96
CA HIS A 327 -13.41 -14.57 2.23
C HIS A 327 -13.30 -16.10 2.17
N GLY A 328 -12.07 -16.60 2.25
CA GLY A 328 -11.70 -17.71 3.13
C GLY A 328 -11.54 -17.18 4.57
N SER A 329 -11.55 -18.04 5.60
CA SER A 329 -11.66 -17.63 7.01
C SER A 329 -10.75 -16.46 7.39
N LEU A 330 -11.32 -15.44 8.03
CA LEU A 330 -10.63 -14.40 8.81
C LEU A 330 -9.79 -15.06 9.93
N GLU A 331 -8.69 -15.69 9.57
CA GLU A 331 -7.70 -16.29 10.44
C GLU A 331 -6.46 -15.39 10.48
N GLY A 332 -5.69 -15.49 11.57
CA GLY A 332 -4.44 -14.72 11.68
C GLY A 332 -4.62 -13.23 11.98
N LYS A 333 -5.63 -12.86 12.78
CA LYS A 333 -5.76 -11.50 13.32
C LYS A 333 -4.48 -11.11 14.08
N THR A 334 -3.83 -10.04 13.64
CA THR A 334 -2.58 -9.54 14.24
C THR A 334 -2.85 -8.26 15.03
N GLN A 335 -2.38 -8.20 16.28
CA GLN A 335 -2.43 -6.98 17.09
C GLN A 335 -1.17 -6.15 16.81
N VAL A 336 -1.34 -4.93 16.30
CA VAL A 336 -0.22 -4.01 15.97
C VAL A 336 -0.13 -2.82 16.93
N LEU A 337 -1.24 -2.44 17.57
CA LEU A 337 -1.35 -1.36 18.56
C LEU A 337 -2.16 -1.85 19.77
N SER A 338 -2.04 -1.21 20.93
CA SER A 338 -3.06 -1.42 21.97
C SER A 338 -4.41 -0.82 21.54
N ALA A 339 -5.52 -1.37 22.03
CA ALA A 339 -6.85 -0.83 21.73
C ALA A 339 -7.03 0.61 22.24
N ASP A 340 -6.44 0.94 23.39
CA ASP A 340 -6.44 2.30 23.94
C ASP A 340 -5.63 3.27 23.06
N THR A 341 -4.44 2.85 22.60
CA THR A 341 -3.62 3.63 21.65
C THR A 341 -4.40 3.89 20.35
N ALA A 342 -5.01 2.85 19.78
CA ALA A 342 -5.79 2.95 18.55
C ALA A 342 -6.99 3.89 18.71
N GLN A 343 -7.73 3.79 19.82
CA GLN A 343 -8.84 4.68 20.12
C GLN A 343 -8.40 6.14 20.20
N LYS A 344 -7.33 6.44 20.95
CA LYS A 344 -6.79 7.81 21.09
C LYS A 344 -6.34 8.39 19.76
N ILE A 345 -5.66 7.61 18.92
CA ILE A 345 -5.28 8.05 17.57
C ILE A 345 -6.51 8.30 16.71
N SER A 346 -7.51 7.42 16.75
CA SER A 346 -8.78 7.58 16.02
C SER A 346 -9.49 8.89 16.40
N GLU A 347 -9.61 9.16 17.69
CA GLU A 347 -10.25 10.38 18.22
C GLU A 347 -9.50 11.65 17.74
N MET A 348 -8.16 11.66 17.83
CA MET A 348 -7.37 12.79 17.33
C MET A 348 -7.46 12.94 15.80
N MET A 349 -7.51 11.84 15.05
CA MET A 349 -7.72 11.88 13.60
C MET A 349 -9.10 12.41 13.23
N ASN A 350 -10.14 12.13 14.03
CA ASN A 350 -11.45 12.74 13.86
C ASN A 350 -11.42 14.25 14.17
N TYR A 351 -10.74 14.62 15.26
CA TYR A 351 -10.53 16.01 15.64
C TYR A 351 -9.85 16.81 14.50
N ASN A 352 -8.87 16.24 13.80
CA ASN A 352 -8.24 16.86 12.63
C ASN A 352 -9.29 17.25 11.57
N VAL A 353 -10.19 16.32 11.23
CA VAL A 353 -11.20 16.55 10.20
C VAL A 353 -12.18 17.65 10.64
N GLN A 354 -12.67 17.56 11.87
CA GLN A 354 -13.65 18.50 12.41
C GLN A 354 -13.10 19.93 12.59
N ASN A 355 -11.84 20.06 12.99
CA ASN A 355 -11.30 21.34 13.45
C ASN A 355 -10.25 21.96 12.50
N ALA A 356 -9.64 21.19 11.60
CA ALA A 356 -8.59 21.69 10.71
C ALA A 356 -8.90 21.55 9.22
N TYR A 357 -9.71 20.58 8.78
CA TYR A 357 -9.87 20.27 7.35
C TYR A 357 -11.03 21.00 6.68
N GLY A 358 -11.90 21.61 7.47
CA GLY A 358 -13.09 22.31 6.98
C GLY A 358 -14.20 21.34 6.56
N SER A 359 -15.45 21.76 6.74
CA SER A 359 -16.63 20.92 6.53
C SER A 359 -16.89 20.52 5.07
N TRP A 360 -16.11 21.04 4.11
CA TRP A 360 -16.34 20.85 2.67
C TRP A 360 -15.61 19.64 2.07
N VAL A 361 -14.58 19.09 2.73
CA VAL A 361 -13.78 18.02 2.11
C VAL A 361 -14.49 16.68 2.18
N PHE A 362 -15.14 16.37 3.31
CA PHE A 362 -15.83 15.10 3.55
C PHE A 362 -17.31 15.35 3.90
N VAL A 363 -18.03 16.04 3.01
CA VAL A 363 -19.40 16.48 3.27
C VAL A 363 -20.30 15.28 3.58
N GLY A 364 -20.96 15.30 4.74
CA GLY A 364 -21.90 14.25 5.14
C GLY A 364 -21.25 12.95 5.63
N LEU A 365 -19.91 12.89 5.72
CA LEU A 365 -19.19 11.72 6.19
C LEU A 365 -18.56 11.99 7.56
N ASN A 366 -18.63 11.01 8.46
CA ASN A 366 -17.85 11.03 9.71
C ASN A 366 -16.50 10.34 9.47
N VAL A 367 -15.44 11.14 9.31
CA VAL A 367 -14.12 10.65 8.90
C VAL A 367 -13.08 10.92 9.99
N SER A 368 -12.21 9.94 10.22
CA SER A 368 -10.93 10.12 10.92
C SER A 368 -9.82 10.13 9.89
N ALA A 369 -9.07 11.22 9.74
CA ALA A 369 -8.03 11.31 8.72
C ALA A 369 -6.78 12.09 9.13
N LYS A 370 -5.68 11.80 8.44
CA LYS A 370 -4.45 12.57 8.49
C LYS A 370 -3.97 12.93 7.08
N THR A 371 -3.69 14.20 6.88
CA THR A 371 -3.06 14.73 5.65
C THR A 371 -1.54 14.72 5.75
N GLY A 372 -0.88 14.64 4.59
CA GLY A 372 0.55 14.84 4.42
C GLY A 372 0.84 15.75 3.24
N THR A 373 1.79 16.65 3.42
CA THR A 373 2.46 17.39 2.35
C THR A 373 3.93 17.04 2.50
N ALA A 374 4.46 16.25 1.57
CA ALA A 374 5.79 15.68 1.70
C ALA A 374 6.73 16.33 0.69
N GLU A 375 7.62 17.20 1.16
CA GLU A 375 8.57 17.91 0.30
C GLU A 375 9.57 16.94 -0.31
N VAL A 376 9.83 17.08 -1.60
CA VAL A 376 10.81 16.28 -2.36
C VAL A 376 11.91 17.16 -2.97
N GLY A 377 13.00 16.54 -3.43
CA GLY A 377 14.26 17.22 -3.75
C GLY A 377 14.22 18.28 -4.87
N ASP A 378 13.13 18.35 -5.63
CA ASP A 378 12.93 19.34 -6.70
C ASP A 378 12.15 20.60 -6.26
N GLY A 379 11.79 20.69 -4.98
CA GLY A 379 11.03 21.80 -4.40
C GLY A 379 9.51 21.71 -4.61
N THR A 380 9.01 20.58 -5.11
CA THR A 380 7.59 20.23 -5.08
C THR A 380 7.29 19.30 -3.90
N SER A 381 6.02 18.95 -3.71
CA SER A 381 5.61 17.99 -2.67
C SER A 381 4.59 16.97 -3.15
N HIS A 382 4.64 15.77 -2.58
CA HIS A 382 3.57 14.78 -2.71
C HIS A 382 2.38 15.15 -1.81
N ALA A 383 1.17 14.97 -2.34
CA ALA A 383 -0.08 15.18 -1.61
C ALA A 383 -0.58 13.85 -1.06
N TRP A 384 -0.56 13.70 0.26
CA TRP A 384 -1.05 12.51 0.96
C TRP A 384 -2.33 12.78 1.75
N ILE A 385 -3.20 11.78 1.80
CA ILE A 385 -4.24 11.67 2.83
C ILE A 385 -4.53 10.20 3.13
N THR A 386 -4.73 9.87 4.40
CA THR A 386 -5.12 8.52 4.82
C THR A 386 -6.08 8.61 6.00
N GLY A 387 -6.94 7.62 6.16
CA GLY A 387 -7.97 7.64 7.18
C GLY A 387 -8.97 6.53 7.05
N PHE A 388 -10.10 6.68 7.74
CA PHE A 388 -11.21 5.74 7.70
C PHE A 388 -12.53 6.41 8.06
N LEU A 389 -13.64 5.76 7.67
CA LEU A 389 -14.98 6.12 8.09
C LEU A 389 -15.26 5.60 9.49
N ASN A 390 -15.79 6.49 10.33
CA ASN A 390 -16.38 6.14 11.62
C ASN A 390 -17.86 5.77 11.41
N ASP A 391 -18.08 4.76 10.57
CA ASP A 391 -19.40 4.27 10.18
C ASP A 391 -19.37 2.73 10.15
N PRO A 392 -20.04 2.06 11.10
CA PRO A 392 -20.09 0.59 11.13
C PRO A 392 -20.78 -0.05 9.93
N GLU A 393 -21.66 0.66 9.22
CA GLU A 393 -22.28 0.15 7.99
C GLU A 393 -21.33 0.23 6.79
N HIS A 394 -20.36 1.14 6.85
CA HIS A 394 -19.37 1.38 5.82
C HIS A 394 -17.96 1.43 6.42
N PRO A 395 -17.44 0.31 6.93
CA PRO A 395 -16.19 0.26 7.67
C PRO A 395 -14.98 0.37 6.73
N TYR A 396 -14.82 1.51 6.08
CA TYR A 396 -13.83 1.71 5.02
C TYR A 396 -12.64 2.54 5.48
N ALA A 397 -11.43 2.01 5.27
CA ALA A 397 -10.15 2.70 5.41
C ALA A 397 -9.57 3.03 4.03
N PHE A 398 -8.86 4.14 3.92
CA PHE A 398 -8.36 4.64 2.65
C PHE A 398 -6.95 5.23 2.75
N VAL A 399 -6.30 5.28 1.60
CA VAL A 399 -5.08 6.05 1.37
C VAL A 399 -5.10 6.63 -0.03
N VAL A 400 -4.62 7.86 -0.16
CA VAL A 400 -4.35 8.51 -1.44
C VAL A 400 -3.00 9.21 -1.35
N VAL A 401 -2.15 8.97 -2.34
CA VAL A 401 -0.95 9.76 -2.62
C VAL A 401 -1.02 10.25 -4.05
N LEU A 402 -0.75 11.54 -4.27
CA LEU A 402 -0.55 12.13 -5.58
C LEU A 402 0.85 12.75 -5.65
N GLU A 403 1.61 12.36 -6.65
CA GLU A 403 2.98 12.82 -6.83
C GLU A 403 3.02 14.26 -7.32
N HIS A 404 4.01 15.02 -6.83
CA HIS A 404 4.24 16.43 -7.17
C HIS A 404 2.97 17.32 -7.15
N ALA A 405 1.97 16.96 -6.34
CA ALA A 405 0.66 17.58 -6.31
C ALA A 405 0.46 18.58 -5.17
N GLY A 406 1.49 18.91 -4.39
CA GLY A 406 1.43 19.89 -3.32
C GLY A 406 0.65 19.40 -2.09
N GLY A 407 -0.28 20.22 -1.59
CA GLY A 407 -0.96 19.97 -0.32
C GLY A 407 -1.92 18.77 -0.33
N GLY A 408 -1.74 17.86 0.62
CA GLY A 408 -2.58 16.65 0.81
C GLY A 408 -4.08 16.91 0.81
N LEU A 409 -4.53 17.87 1.63
CA LEU A 409 -5.96 18.16 1.77
C LEU A 409 -6.60 18.73 0.50
N ALA A 410 -5.88 19.58 -0.23
CA ALA A 410 -6.40 20.26 -1.40
C ALA A 410 -6.46 19.34 -2.63
N ASN A 411 -5.55 18.38 -2.74
CA ASN A 411 -5.38 17.58 -3.95
C ASN A 411 -5.75 16.11 -3.79
N ALA A 412 -5.31 15.46 -2.70
CA ALA A 412 -5.61 14.06 -2.41
C ALA A 412 -6.95 13.91 -1.67
N GLY A 413 -7.33 14.90 -0.85
CA GLY A 413 -8.63 14.96 -0.15
C GLY A 413 -9.84 14.79 -1.07
N PRO A 414 -9.96 15.55 -2.18
CA PRO A 414 -11.07 15.37 -3.14
C PRO A 414 -11.14 13.98 -3.78
N VAL A 415 -9.99 13.33 -4.02
CA VAL A 415 -9.95 11.96 -4.54
C VAL A 415 -10.50 10.98 -3.50
N ALA A 416 -10.03 11.07 -2.25
CA ALA A 416 -10.54 10.24 -1.16
C ALA A 416 -12.06 10.44 -0.97
N ASN A 417 -12.53 11.69 -0.95
CA ASN A 417 -13.96 11.96 -0.81
C ASN A 417 -14.77 11.41 -1.99
N ALA A 418 -14.33 11.56 -3.24
CA ALA A 418 -15.05 11.01 -4.39
C ALA A 418 -15.25 9.49 -4.27
N VAL A 419 -14.20 8.77 -3.88
CA VAL A 419 -14.25 7.31 -3.71
C VAL A 419 -15.15 6.92 -2.53
N LEU A 420 -15.04 7.61 -1.39
CA LEU A 420 -15.87 7.33 -0.21
C LEU A 420 -17.35 7.58 -0.49
N GLN A 421 -17.70 8.70 -1.13
CA GLN A 421 -19.08 9.01 -1.50
C GLN A 421 -19.66 7.96 -2.44
N ALA A 422 -18.87 7.49 -3.42
CA ALA A 422 -19.28 6.42 -4.32
C ALA A 422 -19.46 5.09 -3.59
N ALA A 423 -18.62 4.79 -2.60
CA ALA A 423 -18.67 3.54 -1.84
C ALA A 423 -19.87 3.46 -0.89
N ILE A 424 -20.31 4.58 -0.31
CA ILE A 424 -21.47 4.62 0.62
C ILE A 424 -22.82 4.84 -0.08
N SER A 425 -22.81 5.14 -1.39
CA SER A 425 -24.04 5.36 -2.18
C SER A 425 -24.60 4.08 -2.80
N LYS A 426 -23.92 2.95 -2.59
CA LYS A 426 -24.37 1.62 -2.99
C LYS A 426 -25.10 0.96 -1.84
#